data_AF-A0A3D3BYG5-F1
#
_entry.id   AF-A0A3D3BYG5-F1
#
_cell.length_a   1.000
_cell.length_b   1.000
_cell.length_c   1.000
_cell.angle_alpha   90.00
_cell.angle_beta   90.00
_cell.angle_gamma   90.00
#
_symmetry.space_group_name_H-M   'P 1'
#
loop_
_entity.id
_entity.type
_entity.pdbx_description
1 polymer ?
#
loop_
_entity_poly.entity_id
_entity_poly.type
_entity_poly.pdbx_seq_one_letter_code
_entity_poly.pdbx_strand_id
1 'polypeptide(L)'
;MVDEPKELDSSSDSQTQDELDLAVDQEAPTSSADSETEEDLLSVVQSAMEVEEPEEAESQSEEEVEGDDGDAEPLAASDDVDTDNASDKAPVPYKRFQEVIAEKNEFKHGADQFNKITNYLSQNNINADEAQTGLQIMALMKKDPAKALEALTPFVNTLRQITGEVLPDDIRNKVDDGFMDEDAGKELSRARAEADNQKRINDSMVAQQTNVQTAQHKEHLARTVTAWEDQARQNDPDYDLKQDEIDDRVRVLVSERGSPNTDEDAISMANEAYEAVNQRFKARMGTKRAIRTASGGKLGGTPVAEPKSLLEAVQNAVAAGSS
;
A
#
# COMPACT_ATOMS: atom_id res chain seq x y z
N MET A 1 -42.89 65.87 -11.24
CA MET A 1 -44.12 65.75 -12.04
C MET A 1 -44.08 64.37 -12.67
N VAL A 2 -44.99 63.48 -12.23
CA VAL A 2 -45.68 62.44 -13.03
C VAL A 2 -44.76 61.35 -13.62
N ASP A 3 -44.90 60.05 -13.40
CA ASP A 3 -46.00 59.20 -12.95
C ASP A 3 -45.41 57.84 -12.48
N GLU A 4 -46.08 57.22 -11.51
CA GLU A 4 -46.07 55.77 -11.29
C GLU A 4 -46.98 55.13 -12.35
N PRO A 5 -46.89 53.82 -12.69
CA PRO A 5 -47.78 52.89 -11.97
C PRO A 5 -47.38 51.39 -11.91
N LYS A 6 -47.79 50.77 -10.80
CA LYS A 6 -48.51 49.49 -10.62
C LYS A 6 -48.02 48.15 -11.20
N GLU A 7 -47.76 47.27 -10.24
CA GLU A 7 -48.21 45.88 -10.06
C GLU A 7 -49.02 45.16 -11.15
N LEU A 8 -48.65 43.89 -11.38
CA LEU A 8 -49.58 42.82 -11.68
C LEU A 8 -49.15 41.52 -10.97
N ASP A 9 -49.98 41.15 -9.99
CA ASP A 9 -50.10 39.85 -9.37
C ASP A 9 -50.74 38.85 -10.36
N SER A 10 -50.30 37.58 -10.35
CA SER A 10 -51.01 36.48 -11.02
C SER A 10 -50.69 35.15 -10.34
N SER A 11 -51.56 34.80 -9.41
CA SER A 11 -51.86 33.41 -9.04
C SER A 11 -52.85 32.82 -10.03
N SER A 12 -52.58 31.61 -10.56
CA SER A 12 -53.54 30.64 -11.10
C SER A 12 -52.72 29.43 -11.63
N ASP A 13 -53.05 28.15 -11.48
CA ASP A 13 -53.96 27.33 -10.69
C ASP A 13 -53.63 25.87 -11.14
N SER A 14 -54.03 24.89 -10.33
CA SER A 14 -54.29 23.48 -10.69
C SER A 14 -53.10 22.51 -10.79
N GLN A 15 -53.17 21.27 -10.34
CA GLN A 15 -54.03 20.47 -9.44
C GLN A 15 -53.50 19.03 -9.60
N THR A 16 -53.49 18.23 -8.51
CA THR A 16 -53.24 16.76 -8.31
C THR A 16 -52.17 16.58 -7.22
N GLN A 17 -52.42 16.20 -5.95
CA GLN A 17 -53.13 15.03 -5.35
C GLN A 17 -52.74 13.73 -6.06
N ASP A 18 -52.16 12.68 -5.46
CA ASP A 18 -52.02 12.29 -4.06
C ASP A 18 -51.00 11.11 -3.98
N GLU A 19 -50.50 10.85 -2.77
CA GLU A 19 -49.96 9.57 -2.25
C GLU A 19 -48.76 8.86 -2.92
N LEU A 20 -47.64 8.75 -2.19
CA LEU A 20 -47.23 7.48 -1.53
C LEU A 20 -45.91 7.66 -0.77
N ASP A 21 -45.92 7.22 0.49
CA ASP A 21 -44.78 6.98 1.37
C ASP A 21 -43.61 6.30 0.64
N LEU A 22 -42.38 6.76 0.88
CA LEU A 22 -41.23 5.84 0.88
C LEU A 22 -40.19 6.28 1.92
N ALA A 23 -39.86 5.30 2.74
CA ALA A 23 -39.07 5.38 3.94
C ALA A 23 -37.70 6.02 3.74
N VAL A 24 -37.29 6.77 4.76
CA VAL A 24 -35.91 6.98 5.16
C VAL A 24 -35.28 5.59 5.32
N ASP A 25 -34.39 5.22 4.40
CA ASP A 25 -33.41 4.17 4.67
C ASP A 25 -32.02 4.82 4.67
N GLN A 26 -31.36 4.64 5.81
CA GLN A 26 -30.00 5.07 6.04
C GLN A 26 -29.11 4.14 5.24
N GLU A 27 -28.38 4.66 4.26
CA GLU A 27 -27.21 3.96 3.74
C GLU A 27 -26.19 3.84 4.88
N ALA A 28 -26.14 2.64 5.44
CA ALA A 28 -25.03 2.19 6.27
C ALA A 28 -23.75 2.16 5.41
N PRO A 29 -22.62 2.67 5.91
CA PRO A 29 -21.34 2.43 5.26
C PRO A 29 -21.06 0.93 5.29
N THR A 30 -20.97 0.32 4.12
CA THR A 30 -20.51 -1.05 3.94
C THR A 30 -19.10 -1.18 4.51
N SER A 31 -19.02 -2.04 5.52
CA SER A 31 -17.81 -2.46 6.22
C SER A 31 -16.88 -3.19 5.25
N SER A 32 -15.77 -2.55 4.87
CA SER A 32 -14.56 -3.29 4.44
C SER A 32 -14.09 -4.10 5.63
N ALA A 33 -14.48 -5.36 5.67
CA ALA A 33 -13.84 -6.37 6.49
C ALA A 33 -12.64 -6.93 5.73
N ASP A 34 -11.53 -7.02 6.44
CA ASP A 34 -10.26 -7.66 6.12
C ASP A 34 -10.31 -8.74 5.02
N SER A 35 -9.55 -8.52 3.94
CA SER A 35 -8.83 -9.60 3.26
C SER A 35 -7.33 -9.30 3.35
N GLU A 36 -6.78 -9.49 4.54
CA GLU A 36 -5.33 -9.60 4.75
C GLU A 36 -4.87 -10.99 4.30
N THR A 37 -4.93 -11.27 3.01
CA THR A 37 -4.10 -12.31 2.39
C THR A 37 -3.00 -11.61 1.63
N GLU A 38 -1.79 -11.91 2.09
CA GLU A 38 -0.52 -11.30 1.78
C GLU A 38 -0.24 -11.28 0.26
N GLU A 39 0.22 -10.14 -0.24
CA GLU A 39 0.60 -9.83 -1.64
C GLU A 39 -0.56 -9.74 -2.65
N ASP A 40 -1.28 -8.61 -2.61
CA ASP A 40 -2.12 -8.15 -3.73
C ASP A 40 -1.24 -7.90 -4.98
N LEU A 41 -1.76 -8.18 -6.17
CA LEU A 41 -1.12 -8.02 -7.49
C LEU A 41 -0.41 -6.66 -7.69
N LEU A 42 -0.85 -5.65 -6.94
CA LEU A 42 -0.29 -4.31 -6.88
C LEU A 42 1.11 -4.27 -6.26
N SER A 43 1.31 -5.02 -5.17
CA SER A 43 2.62 -5.17 -4.53
C SER A 43 3.61 -5.85 -5.48
N VAL A 44 3.12 -6.81 -6.27
CA VAL A 44 3.90 -7.55 -7.27
C VAL A 44 4.33 -6.65 -8.43
N VAL A 45 3.40 -5.84 -8.95
CA VAL A 45 3.66 -4.85 -10.02
C VAL A 45 4.56 -3.73 -9.53
N GLN A 46 4.38 -3.26 -8.30
CA GLN A 46 5.21 -2.20 -7.70
C GLN A 46 6.63 -2.70 -7.41
N SER A 47 6.77 -3.90 -6.85
CA SER A 47 8.07 -4.55 -6.61
C SER A 47 8.82 -4.85 -7.91
N ALA A 48 8.13 -5.18 -9.00
CA ALA A 48 8.76 -5.39 -10.31
C ALA A 48 9.30 -4.10 -10.96
N MET A 49 8.79 -2.94 -10.53
CA MET A 49 9.30 -1.64 -10.96
C MET A 49 10.56 -1.22 -10.17
N GLU A 50 10.83 -1.89 -9.06
CA GLU A 50 11.95 -1.63 -8.16
C GLU A 50 13.05 -2.66 -8.45
N VAL A 51 13.76 -2.46 -9.56
CA VAL A 51 14.94 -3.26 -9.90
C VAL A 51 16.10 -2.84 -8.98
N GLU A 52 16.36 -3.63 -7.94
CA GLU A 52 17.58 -3.53 -7.13
C GLU A 52 18.79 -4.02 -7.95
N GLU A 53 19.79 -3.14 -8.09
CA GLU A 53 21.16 -3.53 -8.43
C GLU A 53 21.73 -4.42 -7.30
N PRO A 54 22.48 -5.50 -7.62
CA PRO A 54 23.02 -6.38 -6.59
C PRO A 54 24.24 -5.71 -5.93
N GLU A 55 24.05 -5.13 -4.75
CA GLU A 55 25.15 -4.76 -3.86
C GLU A 55 25.62 -5.98 -3.06
N GLU A 56 26.93 -6.12 -3.03
CA GLU A 56 27.67 -7.30 -2.63
C GLU A 56 27.60 -7.56 -1.11
N ALA A 57 27.65 -8.85 -0.78
CA ALA A 57 27.86 -9.32 0.57
C ALA A 57 29.28 -8.96 1.05
N GLU A 58 29.40 -8.13 2.09
CA GLU A 58 30.60 -8.06 2.91
C GLU A 58 30.37 -8.61 4.32
N SER A 59 31.18 -9.61 4.61
CA SER A 59 31.41 -10.31 5.85
C SER A 59 32.59 -9.65 6.58
N GLN A 60 32.47 -9.39 7.89
CA GLN A 60 33.58 -9.21 8.85
C GLN A 60 32.96 -9.29 10.27
N SER A 61 33.09 -10.40 11.00
CA SER A 61 34.25 -10.98 11.72
C SER A 61 34.34 -10.53 13.18
N GLU A 62 34.34 -11.54 14.05
CA GLU A 62 34.48 -11.50 15.51
C GLU A 62 35.66 -10.68 16.05
N GLU A 63 35.48 -10.09 17.23
CA GLU A 63 36.56 -9.92 18.20
C GLU A 63 36.04 -10.14 19.64
N GLU A 64 36.63 -11.12 20.30
CA GLU A 64 36.41 -11.58 21.68
C GLU A 64 36.99 -10.60 22.71
N VAL A 65 36.27 -10.38 23.82
CA VAL A 65 36.87 -10.04 25.13
C VAL A 65 36.07 -10.75 26.24
N GLU A 66 36.63 -11.83 26.79
CA GLU A 66 36.38 -12.31 28.17
C GLU A 66 36.91 -11.24 29.17
N GLY A 67 36.38 -11.00 30.37
CA GLY A 67 35.30 -11.58 31.16
C GLY A 67 35.33 -10.91 32.55
N ASP A 68 34.22 -10.89 33.28
CA ASP A 68 34.21 -10.98 34.76
C ASP A 68 32.80 -11.35 35.23
N ASP A 69 32.76 -12.37 36.08
CA ASP A 69 31.60 -13.09 36.59
C ASP A 69 30.81 -12.28 37.65
N GLY A 70 29.49 -12.45 37.65
CA GLY A 70 28.61 -11.83 38.63
C GLY A 70 27.20 -12.43 38.66
N ASP A 71 27.12 -13.69 39.10
CA ASP A 71 25.98 -14.34 39.75
C ASP A 71 24.73 -14.67 38.90
N ALA A 72 24.50 -15.98 38.76
CA ALA A 72 23.36 -16.59 38.08
C ALA A 72 22.30 -17.05 39.08
N GLU A 73 21.02 -16.80 38.79
CA GLU A 73 19.96 -17.79 39.01
C GLU A 73 18.96 -17.78 37.84
N PRO A 74 18.43 -18.97 37.44
CA PRO A 74 17.83 -19.18 36.13
C PRO A 74 16.32 -18.95 36.14
N LEU A 75 15.82 -18.13 35.22
CA LEU A 75 14.38 -18.10 34.91
C LEU A 75 14.05 -19.26 33.97
N ALA A 76 13.48 -20.30 34.56
CA ALA A 76 12.92 -21.44 33.88
C ALA A 76 11.90 -21.02 32.82
N ALA A 77 12.04 -21.59 31.64
CA ALA A 77 10.99 -21.68 30.65
C ALA A 77 9.75 -22.36 31.26
N SER A 78 8.62 -21.67 31.22
CA SER A 78 7.31 -22.32 31.21
C SER A 78 6.72 -22.13 29.83
N ASP A 79 6.75 -23.23 29.08
CA ASP A 79 5.81 -23.54 28.01
C ASP A 79 4.35 -23.39 28.50
N ASP A 80 3.46 -23.33 27.51
CA ASP A 80 1.99 -23.38 27.60
C ASP A 80 1.27 -22.05 27.86
N VAL A 81 1.03 -21.32 26.78
CA VAL A 81 -0.23 -20.57 26.65
C VAL A 81 -0.99 -21.16 25.46
N ASP A 82 -1.80 -22.18 25.76
CA ASP A 82 -2.89 -22.64 24.91
C ASP A 82 -3.70 -21.43 24.41
N THR A 83 -3.57 -21.13 23.12
CA THR A 83 -4.49 -20.24 22.40
C THR A 83 -5.72 -21.02 22.00
N ASP A 84 -6.48 -21.48 22.98
CA ASP A 84 -7.82 -22.01 22.73
C ASP A 84 -8.80 -21.40 23.74
N ASN A 85 -9.92 -20.92 23.18
CA ASN A 85 -11.11 -20.41 23.86
C ASN A 85 -11.18 -18.90 24.14
N ALA A 86 -11.37 -18.13 23.07
CA ALA A 86 -11.80 -16.73 23.12
C ALA A 86 -13.33 -16.57 23.35
N SER A 87 -13.96 -17.41 24.19
CA SER A 87 -15.41 -17.30 24.43
C SER A 87 -15.85 -17.18 25.90
N ASP A 88 -14.94 -17.21 26.87
CA ASP A 88 -15.28 -17.04 28.30
C ASP A 88 -14.36 -16.03 28.98
N LYS A 89 -14.53 -14.74 28.68
CA LYS A 89 -13.89 -13.65 29.45
C LYS A 89 -14.96 -12.86 30.18
N ALA A 90 -14.91 -12.95 31.51
CA ALA A 90 -15.67 -12.09 32.41
C ALA A 90 -15.55 -10.61 31.98
N PRO A 91 -16.56 -9.76 32.22
CA PRO A 91 -16.55 -8.36 31.79
C PRO A 91 -15.24 -7.69 32.21
N VAL A 92 -14.46 -7.23 31.23
CA VAL A 92 -13.16 -6.60 31.49
C VAL A 92 -13.41 -5.46 32.49
N PRO A 93 -12.66 -5.38 33.60
CA PRO A 93 -12.93 -4.40 34.65
C PRO A 93 -12.92 -2.99 34.09
N TYR A 94 -13.94 -2.18 34.41
CA TYR A 94 -14.14 -0.82 33.91
C TYR A 94 -12.89 0.08 34.04
N LYS A 95 -11.98 -0.22 34.99
CA LYS A 95 -10.69 0.46 35.17
C LYS A 95 -9.70 0.23 34.01
N ARG A 96 -9.57 -1.00 33.50
CA ARG A 96 -8.66 -1.29 32.37
C ARG A 96 -9.12 -0.61 31.09
N PHE A 97 -10.44 -0.51 30.87
CA PHE A 97 -10.98 0.28 29.76
C PHE A 97 -10.71 1.77 29.90
N GLN A 98 -10.78 2.33 31.11
CA GLN A 98 -10.44 3.73 31.34
C GLN A 98 -8.97 4.02 31.07
N GLU A 99 -8.07 3.13 31.49
CA GLU A 99 -6.62 3.22 31.22
C GLU A 99 -6.35 3.17 29.72
N VAL A 100 -6.89 2.20 28.99
CA VAL A 100 -6.72 2.10 27.53
C VAL A 100 -7.34 3.29 26.79
N ILE A 101 -8.48 3.82 27.24
CA ILE A 101 -9.09 5.02 26.65
C ILE A 101 -8.22 6.26 26.93
N ALA A 102 -7.64 6.38 28.12
CA ALA A 102 -6.74 7.48 28.46
C ALA A 102 -5.46 7.43 27.61
N GLU A 103 -4.81 6.26 27.52
CA GLU A 103 -3.65 6.03 26.66
C GLU A 103 -3.99 6.32 25.18
N LYS A 104 -5.12 5.78 24.68
CA LYS A 104 -5.60 6.06 23.32
C LYS A 104 -5.80 7.57 23.10
N ASN A 105 -6.37 8.29 24.07
CA ASN A 105 -6.60 9.73 23.94
C ASN A 105 -5.29 10.53 23.98
N GLU A 106 -4.30 10.11 24.77
CA GLU A 106 -2.97 10.70 24.79
C GLU A 106 -2.24 10.48 23.46
N PHE A 107 -2.25 9.25 22.94
CA PHE A 107 -1.71 8.94 21.62
C PHE A 107 -2.46 9.67 20.50
N LYS A 108 -3.78 9.81 20.60
CA LYS A 108 -4.58 10.58 19.65
C LYS A 108 -4.15 12.04 19.63
N HIS A 109 -3.92 12.65 20.79
CA HIS A 109 -3.42 14.02 20.85
C HIS A 109 -2.03 14.14 20.23
N GLY A 110 -1.12 13.21 20.51
CA GLY A 110 0.20 13.15 19.85
C GLY A 110 0.09 13.04 18.33
N ALA A 111 -0.75 12.13 17.84
CA ALA A 111 -1.00 11.94 16.42
C ALA A 111 -1.62 13.18 15.76
N ASP A 112 -2.57 13.86 16.42
CA ASP A 112 -3.18 15.09 15.90
C ASP A 112 -2.14 16.21 15.74
N GLN A 113 -1.19 16.34 16.68
CA GLN A 113 -0.11 17.33 16.57
C GLN A 113 0.89 16.95 15.48
N PHE A 114 1.25 15.67 15.38
CA PHE A 114 2.12 15.17 14.32
C PHE A 114 1.49 15.41 12.94
N ASN A 115 0.21 15.07 12.77
CA ASN A 115 -0.52 15.31 11.52
C ASN A 115 -0.57 16.79 11.15
N LYS A 116 -0.75 17.70 12.12
CA LYS A 116 -0.68 19.16 11.87
C LYS A 116 0.70 19.58 11.37
N ILE A 117 1.77 19.08 11.98
CA ILE A 117 3.14 19.42 11.59
C ILE A 117 3.44 18.84 10.20
N THR A 118 3.16 17.56 9.97
CA THR A 118 3.39 16.89 8.69
C THR A 118 2.59 17.54 7.56
N ASN A 119 1.33 17.90 7.80
CA ASN A 119 0.51 18.64 6.84
C ASN A 119 1.07 20.03 6.56
N TYR A 120 1.58 20.74 7.57
CA TYR A 120 2.21 22.03 7.37
C TYR A 120 3.49 21.91 6.54
N LEU A 121 4.35 20.92 6.84
CA LEU A 121 5.58 20.67 6.10
C LEU A 121 5.29 20.29 4.65
N SER A 122 4.32 19.40 4.41
CA SER A 122 3.93 19.00 3.05
C SER A 122 3.31 20.14 2.25
N GLN A 123 2.45 20.96 2.87
CA GLN A 123 1.83 22.12 2.19
C GLN A 123 2.85 23.18 1.77
N ASN A 124 3.93 23.34 2.54
CA ASN A 124 4.98 24.31 2.25
C ASN A 124 6.17 23.71 1.49
N ASN A 125 6.09 22.44 1.06
CA ASN A 125 7.19 21.71 0.43
C ASN A 125 8.51 21.78 1.24
N ILE A 126 8.41 21.69 2.57
CA ILE A 126 9.58 21.69 3.46
C ILE A 126 9.96 20.25 3.76
N ASN A 127 11.20 19.87 3.42
CA ASN A 127 11.73 18.54 3.74
C ASN A 127 12.08 18.42 5.24
N ALA A 128 12.18 17.20 5.76
CA ALA A 128 12.57 16.91 7.14
C ALA A 128 13.90 17.57 7.53
N ASP A 129 14.90 17.54 6.64
CA ASP A 129 16.21 18.17 6.88
C ASP A 129 16.11 19.70 6.95
N GLU A 130 15.28 20.30 6.12
CA GLU A 130 15.03 21.75 6.10
C GLU A 130 14.25 22.18 7.35
N ALA A 131 13.26 21.38 7.76
CA ALA A 131 12.51 21.58 8.99
C ALA A 131 13.42 21.49 10.22
N GLN A 132 14.29 20.46 10.28
CA GLN A 132 15.28 20.30 11.34
C GLN A 132 16.23 21.50 11.38
N THR A 133 16.77 21.89 10.22
CA THR A 133 17.70 23.03 10.13
C THR A 133 17.01 24.33 10.57
N GLY A 134 15.78 24.58 10.13
CA GLY A 134 14.99 25.74 10.53
C GLY A 134 14.70 25.76 12.03
N LEU A 135 14.30 24.62 12.61
CA LEU A 135 14.08 24.47 14.05
C LEU A 135 15.39 24.65 14.85
N GLN A 136 16.50 24.13 14.34
CA GLN A 136 17.81 24.28 14.96
C GLN A 136 18.25 25.75 14.95
N ILE A 137 18.10 26.46 13.83
CA ILE A 137 18.39 27.89 13.74
C ILE A 137 17.51 28.67 14.72
N MET A 138 16.20 28.38 14.78
CA MET A 138 15.31 29.02 15.76
C MET A 138 15.70 28.72 17.22
N ALA A 139 16.16 27.51 17.51
CA ALA A 139 16.68 27.15 18.83
C ALA A 139 17.98 27.90 19.15
N LEU A 140 18.88 28.04 18.17
CA LEU A 140 20.09 28.85 18.29
C LEU A 140 19.74 30.32 18.51
N MET A 141 18.75 30.89 17.82
CA MET A 141 18.33 32.29 18.03
C MET A 141 17.95 32.58 19.49
N LYS A 142 17.36 31.59 20.19
CA LYS A 142 16.99 31.73 21.61
C LYS A 142 18.15 31.47 22.57
N LYS A 143 19.11 30.60 22.22
CA LYS A 143 20.21 30.18 23.10
C LYS A 143 21.52 30.95 22.86
N ASP A 144 21.89 31.13 21.59
CA ASP A 144 23.11 31.76 21.11
C ASP A 144 22.85 32.53 19.79
N PRO A 145 22.47 33.83 19.89
CA PRO A 145 22.11 34.61 18.72
C PRO A 145 23.28 34.87 17.77
N ALA A 146 24.53 34.80 18.23
CA ALA A 146 25.70 35.02 17.38
C ALA A 146 25.89 33.86 16.39
N LYS A 147 25.78 32.62 16.88
CA LYS A 147 25.82 31.42 16.01
C LYS A 147 24.60 31.32 15.10
N ALA A 148 23.44 31.79 15.55
CA ALA A 148 22.25 31.83 14.71
C ALA A 148 22.44 32.75 13.49
N LEU A 149 23.09 33.91 13.67
CA LEU A 149 23.40 34.83 12.57
C LEU A 149 24.34 34.17 11.56
N GLU A 150 25.41 33.51 12.03
CA GLU A 150 26.35 32.77 11.17
C GLU A 150 25.62 31.70 10.35
N ALA A 151 24.78 30.89 11.00
CA ALA A 151 23.97 29.86 10.34
C ALA A 151 22.94 30.44 9.36
N LEU A 152 22.40 31.63 9.61
CA LEU A 152 21.38 32.28 8.77
C LEU A 152 21.98 33.05 7.57
N THR A 153 23.25 33.46 7.67
CA THR A 153 23.99 34.18 6.63
C THR A 153 23.94 33.51 5.24
N PRO A 154 24.21 32.20 5.08
CA PRO A 154 24.14 31.56 3.77
C PRO A 154 22.73 31.64 3.17
N PHE A 155 21.67 31.45 3.97
CA PHE A 155 20.30 31.55 3.50
C PHE A 155 19.93 32.97 3.05
N VAL A 156 20.37 33.99 3.79
CA VAL A 156 20.16 35.39 3.39
C VAL A 156 20.88 35.71 2.08
N ASN A 157 22.11 35.22 1.90
CA ASN A 157 22.85 35.44 0.66
C ASN A 157 22.15 34.79 -0.54
N THR A 158 21.67 33.56 -0.38
CA THR A 158 20.87 32.88 -1.41
C THR A 158 19.58 33.64 -1.71
N LEU A 159 18.86 34.10 -0.68
CA LEU A 159 17.64 34.90 -0.85
C LEU A 159 17.92 36.20 -1.60
N ARG A 160 19.00 36.92 -1.25
CA ARG A 160 19.41 38.15 -1.95
C ARG A 160 19.77 37.92 -3.41
N GLN A 161 20.34 36.76 -3.73
CA GLN A 161 20.62 36.38 -5.11
C GLN A 161 19.31 36.06 -5.85
N ILE A 162 18.39 35.32 -5.21
CA ILE A 162 17.09 34.95 -5.80
C ILE A 162 16.19 36.17 -6.00
N THR A 163 16.20 37.14 -5.08
CA THR A 163 15.40 38.37 -5.20
C THR A 163 16.04 39.43 -6.09
N GLY A 164 17.25 39.18 -6.60
CA GLY A 164 17.98 40.12 -7.45
C GLY A 164 18.51 41.34 -6.72
N GLU A 165 18.67 41.28 -5.39
CA GLU A 165 19.31 42.34 -4.60
C GLU A 165 20.83 42.38 -4.83
N VAL A 166 21.42 41.23 -5.14
CA VAL A 166 22.79 41.13 -5.68
C VAL A 166 22.72 41.16 -7.20
N LEU A 167 23.48 42.07 -7.83
CA LEU A 167 23.53 42.17 -9.29
C LEU A 167 24.18 40.91 -9.89
N PRO A 168 23.52 40.22 -10.85
CA PRO A 168 24.13 39.20 -11.69
C PRO A 168 25.36 39.73 -12.43
N ASP A 169 26.32 38.86 -12.73
CA ASP A 169 27.61 39.26 -13.31
C ASP A 169 27.47 40.02 -14.65
N ASP A 170 26.48 39.67 -15.48
CA ASP A 170 26.24 40.34 -16.76
C ASP A 170 25.71 41.77 -16.61
N ILE A 171 24.92 42.03 -15.56
CA ILE A 171 24.43 43.37 -15.23
C ILE A 171 25.53 44.16 -14.54
N ARG A 172 26.27 43.53 -13.62
CA ARG A 172 27.40 44.17 -12.91
C ARG A 172 28.44 44.68 -13.89
N ASN A 173 28.84 43.87 -14.86
CA ASN A 173 29.80 44.28 -15.89
C ASN A 173 29.30 45.49 -16.69
N LYS A 174 28.00 45.56 -17.03
CA LYS A 174 27.43 46.71 -17.76
C LYS A 174 27.38 47.99 -16.94
N VAL A 175 27.19 47.86 -15.63
CA VAL A 175 27.25 48.99 -14.69
C VAL A 175 28.69 49.46 -14.52
N ASP A 176 29.63 48.52 -14.34
CA ASP A 176 31.06 48.80 -14.18
C ASP A 176 31.66 49.44 -15.46
N ASP A 177 31.21 49.00 -16.63
CA ASP A 177 31.59 49.55 -17.94
C ASP A 177 30.91 50.91 -18.25
N GLY A 178 29.99 51.36 -17.39
CA GLY A 178 29.28 52.63 -17.53
C GLY A 178 28.17 52.66 -18.59
N PHE A 179 27.76 51.50 -19.10
CA PHE A 179 26.63 51.38 -20.03
C PHE A 179 25.26 51.43 -19.33
N MET A 180 25.24 51.29 -18.00
CA MET A 180 24.03 51.26 -17.17
C MET A 180 24.30 51.92 -15.82
N ASP A 181 23.33 52.63 -15.29
CA ASP A 181 23.37 53.14 -13.92
C ASP A 181 23.09 52.02 -12.89
N GLU A 182 23.60 52.18 -11.67
CA GLU A 182 23.46 51.18 -10.61
C GLU A 182 21.99 50.94 -10.23
N ASP A 183 21.16 51.99 -10.26
CA ASP A 183 19.73 51.91 -9.93
C ASP A 183 18.96 51.13 -11.00
N ALA A 184 19.15 51.44 -12.29
CA ALA A 184 18.58 50.64 -13.38
C ALA A 184 19.10 49.20 -13.39
N GLY A 185 20.37 48.98 -13.03
CA GLY A 185 20.95 47.64 -12.88
C GLY A 185 20.24 46.83 -11.80
N LYS A 186 19.95 47.44 -10.64
CA LYS A 186 19.19 46.80 -9.55
C LYS A 186 17.73 46.53 -9.93
N GLU A 187 17.08 47.47 -10.62
CA GLU A 187 15.71 47.27 -11.10
C GLU A 187 15.63 46.11 -12.09
N LEU A 188 16.53 46.07 -13.08
CA LEU A 188 16.61 44.99 -14.05
C LEU A 188 16.93 43.65 -13.39
N SER A 189 17.82 43.66 -12.40
CA SER A 189 18.17 42.47 -11.61
C SER A 189 16.95 41.91 -10.89
N ARG A 190 16.20 42.74 -10.16
CA ARG A 190 14.96 42.35 -9.47
C ARG A 190 13.89 41.85 -10.45
N ALA A 191 13.69 42.55 -11.57
CA ALA A 191 12.71 42.16 -12.57
C ALA A 191 13.01 40.79 -13.20
N ARG A 192 14.29 40.50 -13.46
CA ARG A 192 14.71 39.17 -13.96
C ARG A 192 14.55 38.09 -12.90
N ALA A 193 14.99 38.36 -11.68
CA ALA A 193 14.82 37.48 -10.53
C ALA A 193 13.35 37.09 -10.33
N GLU A 194 12.42 38.05 -10.41
CA GLU A 194 10.99 37.81 -10.30
C GLU A 194 10.45 36.94 -11.44
N ALA A 195 10.87 37.21 -12.69
CA ALA A 195 10.47 36.40 -13.85
C ALA A 195 10.99 34.96 -13.76
N ASP A 196 12.24 34.76 -13.34
CA ASP A 196 12.84 33.45 -13.16
C ASP A 196 12.18 32.68 -12.01
N ASN A 197 11.88 33.36 -10.90
CA ASN A 197 11.17 32.76 -9.78
C ASN A 197 9.75 32.32 -10.20
N GLN A 198 9.01 33.17 -10.91
CA GLN A 198 7.68 32.83 -11.40
C GLN A 198 7.72 31.61 -12.34
N LYS A 199 8.73 31.53 -13.21
CA LYS A 199 8.93 30.37 -14.08
C LYS A 199 9.20 29.11 -13.26
N ARG A 200 10.10 29.16 -12.28
CA ARG A 200 10.40 28.02 -11.39
C ARG A 200 9.17 27.54 -10.62
N ILE A 201 8.36 28.47 -10.11
CA ILE A 201 7.09 28.14 -9.43
C ILE A 201 6.15 27.41 -10.39
N ASN A 202 5.95 27.94 -11.60
CA ASN A 202 5.09 27.31 -12.61
C ASN A 202 5.60 25.90 -12.99
N ASP A 203 6.89 25.76 -13.26
CA ASP A 203 7.52 24.48 -13.62
C ASP A 203 7.35 23.45 -12.49
N SER A 204 7.55 23.87 -11.23
CA SER A 204 7.35 23.01 -10.06
C SER A 204 5.89 22.59 -9.88
N MET A 205 4.93 23.47 -10.16
CA MET A 205 3.50 23.19 -10.08
C MET A 205 3.07 22.18 -11.15
N VAL A 206 3.56 22.31 -12.37
CA VAL A 206 3.30 21.35 -13.46
C VAL A 206 3.90 19.99 -13.14
N ALA A 207 5.14 19.95 -12.63
CA ALA A 207 5.78 18.70 -12.21
C ALA A 207 5.00 18.02 -11.07
N GLN A 208 4.55 18.78 -10.07
CA GLN A 208 3.72 18.24 -8.98
C GLN A 208 2.38 17.72 -9.50
N GLN A 209 1.71 18.47 -10.38
CA GLN A 209 0.42 18.06 -10.93
C GLN A 209 0.53 16.78 -11.77
N THR A 210 1.57 16.65 -12.58
CA THR A 210 1.82 15.44 -13.38
C THR A 210 2.13 14.22 -12.50
N ASN A 211 2.89 14.39 -11.41
CA ASN A 211 3.14 13.33 -10.45
C ASN A 211 1.86 12.86 -9.75
N VAL A 212 1.02 13.79 -9.28
CA VAL A 212 -0.27 13.47 -8.64
C VAL A 212 -1.21 12.77 -9.62
N GLN A 213 -1.32 13.25 -10.86
CA GLN A 213 -2.14 12.60 -11.88
C GLN A 213 -1.65 11.19 -12.21
N THR A 214 -0.34 11.00 -12.30
CA THR A 214 0.25 9.67 -12.56
C THR A 214 -0.02 8.71 -11.40
N ALA A 215 0.12 9.17 -10.15
CA ALA A 215 -0.19 8.36 -8.97
C ALA A 215 -1.66 7.96 -8.91
N GLN A 216 -2.57 8.92 -9.13
CA GLN A 216 -4.02 8.67 -9.19
C GLN A 216 -4.40 7.72 -10.32
N HIS A 217 -3.75 7.85 -11.48
CA HIS A 217 -3.99 6.95 -12.60
C HIS A 217 -3.55 5.51 -12.27
N LYS A 218 -2.37 5.34 -11.67
CA LYS A 218 -1.91 4.02 -11.21
C LYS A 218 -2.85 3.41 -10.17
N GLU A 219 -3.32 4.21 -9.21
CA GLU A 219 -4.28 3.76 -8.19
C GLU A 219 -5.63 3.37 -8.81
N HIS A 220 -6.07 4.07 -9.86
CA HIS A 220 -7.28 3.71 -10.60
C HIS A 220 -7.13 2.37 -11.33
N LEU A 221 -6.04 2.19 -12.06
CA LEU A 221 -5.75 0.92 -12.75
C LEU A 221 -5.64 -0.24 -11.77
N ALA A 222 -5.01 0.01 -10.62
CA ALA A 222 -4.89 -0.95 -9.54
C ALA A 222 -6.26 -1.46 -9.08
N ARG A 223 -7.19 -0.55 -8.75
CA ARG A 223 -8.56 -0.91 -8.34
C ARG A 223 -9.32 -1.69 -9.43
N THR A 224 -9.10 -1.35 -10.69
CA THR A 224 -9.71 -2.08 -11.82
C THR A 224 -9.24 -3.53 -11.88
N VAL A 225 -7.94 -3.78 -11.67
CA VAL A 225 -7.38 -5.14 -11.63
C VAL A 225 -7.87 -5.90 -10.40
N THR A 226 -7.88 -5.27 -9.22
CA THR A 226 -8.42 -5.91 -7.99
C THR A 226 -9.89 -6.30 -8.16
N ALA A 227 -10.71 -5.43 -8.77
CA ALA A 227 -12.12 -5.74 -9.04
C ALA A 227 -12.29 -6.92 -10.03
N TRP A 228 -11.40 -7.02 -11.03
CA TRP A 228 -11.36 -8.17 -11.93
C TRP A 228 -10.95 -9.45 -11.19
N GLU A 229 -9.98 -9.38 -10.29
CA GLU A 229 -9.51 -10.50 -9.49
C GLU A 229 -10.61 -11.03 -8.57
N ASP A 230 -11.34 -10.14 -7.88
CA ASP A 230 -12.46 -10.55 -7.04
C ASP A 230 -13.54 -11.29 -7.84
N GLN A 231 -13.78 -10.85 -9.08
CA GLN A 231 -14.68 -11.55 -10.00
C GLN A 231 -14.09 -12.91 -10.43
N ALA A 232 -12.78 -13.02 -10.68
CA ALA A 232 -12.13 -14.27 -11.04
C ALA A 232 -12.20 -15.29 -9.88
N ARG A 233 -11.90 -14.86 -8.65
CA ARG A 233 -11.96 -15.67 -7.43
C ARG A 233 -13.38 -16.21 -7.16
N GLN A 234 -14.41 -15.41 -7.45
CA GLN A 234 -15.81 -15.86 -7.36
C GLN A 234 -16.17 -16.93 -8.40
N ASN A 235 -15.56 -16.90 -9.58
CA ASN A 235 -15.87 -17.80 -10.69
C ASN A 235 -15.00 -19.07 -10.73
N ASP A 236 -13.82 -19.05 -10.10
CA ASP A 236 -12.85 -20.15 -10.08
C ASP A 236 -12.57 -20.62 -8.65
N PRO A 237 -13.13 -21.77 -8.21
CA PRO A 237 -12.87 -22.32 -6.89
C PRO A 237 -11.40 -22.73 -6.64
N ASP A 238 -10.62 -22.92 -7.71
CA ASP A 238 -9.19 -23.26 -7.62
C ASP A 238 -8.30 -22.01 -7.81
N TYR A 239 -8.86 -20.78 -7.74
CA TYR A 239 -8.13 -19.54 -7.98
C TYR A 239 -6.95 -19.36 -7.04
N ASP A 240 -7.15 -19.58 -5.74
CA ASP A 240 -6.11 -19.42 -4.71
C ASP A 240 -4.91 -20.35 -4.95
N LEU A 241 -5.10 -21.49 -5.61
CA LEU A 241 -4.01 -22.40 -5.98
C LEU A 241 -3.19 -21.93 -7.19
N LYS A 242 -3.69 -20.93 -7.92
CA LYS A 242 -3.14 -20.41 -9.17
C LYS A 242 -2.65 -18.97 -9.03
N GLN A 243 -3.02 -18.26 -7.97
CA GLN A 243 -2.74 -16.85 -7.75
C GLN A 243 -1.26 -16.52 -7.99
N ASP A 244 -0.33 -17.16 -7.27
CA ASP A 244 1.11 -16.92 -7.44
C ASP A 244 1.58 -17.09 -8.90
N GLU A 245 1.08 -18.11 -9.61
CA GLU A 245 1.44 -18.34 -11.02
C GLU A 245 0.82 -17.29 -11.95
N ILE A 246 -0.35 -16.73 -11.60
CA ILE A 246 -1.02 -15.64 -12.32
C ILE A 246 -0.24 -14.34 -12.12
N ASP A 247 0.12 -14.04 -10.88
CA ASP A 247 0.84 -12.84 -10.47
C ASP A 247 2.22 -12.76 -11.15
N ASP A 248 2.96 -13.86 -11.13
CA ASP A 248 4.23 -14.00 -11.86
C ASP A 248 4.04 -13.75 -13.36
N ARG A 249 2.95 -14.26 -13.95
CA ARG A 249 2.69 -14.09 -15.37
C ARG A 249 2.31 -12.64 -15.70
N VAL A 250 1.53 -11.97 -14.86
CA VAL A 250 1.21 -10.54 -15.00
C VAL A 250 2.49 -9.72 -14.90
N ARG A 251 3.35 -10.01 -13.92
CA ARG A 251 4.67 -9.37 -13.76
C ARG A 251 5.51 -9.49 -15.02
N VAL A 252 5.59 -10.70 -15.61
CA VAL A 252 6.30 -10.92 -16.87
C VAL A 252 5.68 -10.11 -18.01
N LEU A 253 4.35 -10.09 -18.15
CA LEU A 253 3.68 -9.33 -19.20
C LEU A 253 3.93 -7.82 -19.08
N VAL A 254 3.92 -7.28 -17.87
CA VAL A 254 4.24 -5.87 -17.59
C VAL A 254 5.72 -5.59 -17.92
N SER A 255 6.63 -6.50 -17.62
CA SER A 255 8.05 -6.34 -17.98
C SER A 255 8.29 -6.39 -19.49
N GLU A 256 7.52 -7.19 -20.24
CA GLU A 256 7.66 -7.37 -21.69
C GLU A 256 7.00 -6.24 -22.49
N ARG A 257 5.83 -5.75 -22.05
CA ARG A 257 4.98 -4.82 -22.81
C ARG A 257 4.95 -3.41 -22.23
N GLY A 258 5.46 -3.24 -21.01
CA GLY A 258 5.35 -2.01 -20.23
C GLY A 258 4.10 -1.99 -19.37
N SER A 259 4.02 -1.00 -18.48
CA SER A 259 2.86 -0.79 -17.61
C SER A 259 1.61 -0.46 -18.43
N PRO A 260 0.43 -0.99 -18.06
CA PRO A 260 -0.81 -0.65 -18.72
C PRO A 260 -1.12 0.85 -18.52
N ASN A 261 -1.65 1.48 -19.56
CA ASN A 261 -2.05 2.90 -19.53
C ASN A 261 -3.57 3.09 -19.61
N THR A 262 -4.33 1.99 -19.78
CA THR A 262 -5.79 2.01 -19.88
C THR A 262 -6.36 0.82 -19.12
N ASP A 263 -7.60 0.98 -18.66
CA ASP A 263 -8.36 -0.04 -17.95
C ASP A 263 -8.49 -1.33 -18.79
N GLU A 264 -8.74 -1.19 -20.09
CA GLU A 264 -8.88 -2.31 -21.02
C GLU A 264 -7.58 -3.09 -21.19
N ASP A 265 -6.44 -2.40 -21.23
CA ASP A 265 -5.13 -3.03 -21.34
C ASP A 265 -4.77 -3.79 -20.05
N ALA A 266 -5.03 -3.18 -18.89
CA ALA A 266 -4.84 -3.83 -17.59
C ALA A 266 -5.67 -5.13 -17.47
N ILE A 267 -6.96 -5.08 -17.82
CA ILE A 267 -7.85 -6.25 -17.82
C ILE A 267 -7.40 -7.28 -18.87
N SER A 268 -6.94 -6.85 -20.04
CA SER A 268 -6.44 -7.77 -21.08
C SER A 268 -5.20 -8.54 -20.62
N MET A 269 -4.25 -7.87 -19.95
CA MET A 269 -3.06 -8.53 -19.40
C MET A 269 -3.44 -9.53 -18.32
N ALA A 270 -4.36 -9.17 -17.43
CA ALA A 270 -4.85 -10.05 -16.37
C ALA A 270 -5.55 -11.30 -16.94
N ASN A 271 -6.42 -11.12 -17.94
CA ASN A 271 -7.08 -12.24 -18.63
C ASN A 271 -6.08 -13.15 -19.36
N GLU A 272 -5.09 -12.58 -20.06
CA GLU A 272 -4.06 -13.38 -20.74
C GLU A 272 -3.25 -14.21 -19.75
N ALA A 273 -2.88 -13.63 -18.61
CA ALA A 273 -2.19 -14.34 -17.54
C ALA A 273 -3.04 -15.48 -16.98
N TYR A 274 -4.28 -15.19 -16.63
CA TYR A 274 -5.25 -16.15 -16.12
C TYR A 274 -5.50 -17.32 -17.08
N GLU A 275 -5.67 -17.05 -18.38
CA GLU A 275 -5.87 -18.09 -19.39
C GLU A 275 -4.61 -18.97 -19.55
N ALA A 276 -3.43 -18.36 -19.60
CA ALA A 276 -2.17 -19.09 -19.73
C ALA A 276 -1.93 -20.01 -18.53
N VAL A 277 -2.17 -19.54 -17.31
CA VAL A 277 -2.04 -20.35 -16.09
C VAL A 277 -3.09 -21.44 -16.04
N ASN A 278 -4.34 -21.14 -16.39
CA ASN A 278 -5.38 -22.16 -16.45
C ASN A 278 -5.09 -23.28 -17.44
N GLN A 279 -4.49 -22.95 -18.59
CA GLN A 279 -4.03 -23.98 -19.54
C GLN A 279 -2.92 -24.85 -18.94
N ARG A 280 -1.94 -24.25 -18.25
CA ARG A 280 -0.85 -24.97 -17.57
C ARG A 280 -1.37 -25.84 -16.43
N PHE A 281 -2.26 -25.30 -15.61
CA PHE A 281 -2.87 -26.00 -14.49
C PHE A 281 -3.71 -27.19 -14.96
N LYS A 282 -4.53 -27.01 -16.02
CA LYS A 282 -5.28 -28.10 -16.66
C LYS A 282 -4.36 -29.17 -17.23
N ALA A 283 -3.24 -28.79 -17.84
CA ALA A 283 -2.26 -29.76 -18.35
C ALA A 283 -1.58 -30.55 -17.21
N ARG A 284 -1.30 -29.91 -16.08
CA ARG A 284 -0.71 -30.52 -14.87
C ARG A 284 -1.69 -31.48 -14.17
N MET A 285 -2.96 -31.09 -14.04
CA MET A 285 -3.99 -31.83 -13.29
C MET A 285 -4.79 -32.83 -14.15
N GLY A 286 -4.87 -32.63 -15.46
CA GLY A 286 -5.77 -33.34 -16.37
C GLY A 286 -5.39 -34.79 -16.67
N THR A 287 -4.23 -35.29 -16.22
CA THR A 287 -3.79 -36.66 -16.48
C THR A 287 -3.77 -37.55 -15.24
N LYS A 288 -4.84 -37.53 -14.43
CA LYS A 288 -5.10 -38.65 -13.51
C LYS A 288 -5.45 -39.87 -14.36
N ARG A 289 -4.43 -40.69 -14.70
CA ARG A 289 -4.64 -41.99 -15.35
C ARG A 289 -5.62 -42.77 -14.48
N ALA A 290 -6.73 -43.22 -15.07
CA ALA A 290 -7.64 -44.12 -14.39
C ALA A 290 -6.80 -45.27 -13.79
N ILE A 291 -6.80 -45.36 -12.46
CA ILE A 291 -6.21 -46.50 -11.78
C ILE A 291 -7.00 -47.69 -12.30
N ARG A 292 -6.38 -48.50 -13.15
CA ARG A 292 -6.97 -49.79 -13.52
C ARG A 292 -7.06 -50.54 -12.20
N THR A 293 -8.28 -50.72 -11.69
CA THR A 293 -8.51 -51.75 -10.70
C THR A 293 -7.89 -53.02 -11.27
N ALA A 294 -7.13 -53.75 -10.46
CA ALA A 294 -6.56 -55.01 -10.90
C ALA A 294 -7.71 -55.82 -11.51
N SER A 295 -7.70 -55.91 -12.85
CA SER A 295 -8.59 -56.77 -13.60
C SER A 295 -8.52 -58.11 -12.90
N GLY A 296 -9.69 -58.64 -12.51
CA GLY A 296 -9.84 -59.87 -11.74
C GLY A 296 -9.10 -61.03 -12.39
N GLY A 297 -7.79 -61.07 -12.19
CA GLY A 297 -6.95 -62.22 -12.40
C GLY A 297 -7.44 -63.23 -11.40
N LYS A 298 -8.14 -64.24 -11.92
CA LYS A 298 -8.54 -65.44 -11.17
C LYS A 298 -7.40 -65.80 -10.22
N LEU A 299 -7.58 -65.52 -8.93
CA LEU A 299 -6.92 -66.27 -7.89
C LEU A 299 -7.41 -67.71 -8.09
N GLY A 300 -6.54 -68.54 -8.67
CA GLY A 300 -6.75 -69.97 -8.80
C GLY A 300 -6.79 -70.58 -7.41
N GLY A 301 -7.98 -70.58 -6.80
CA GLY A 301 -8.24 -71.12 -5.49
C GLY A 301 -9.69 -70.87 -5.14
N THR A 302 -10.55 -71.87 -5.36
CA THR A 302 -11.87 -71.88 -4.76
C THR A 302 -11.71 -71.77 -3.25
N PRO A 303 -12.27 -70.75 -2.58
CA PRO A 303 -12.22 -70.69 -1.13
C PRO A 303 -12.98 -71.90 -0.59
N VAL A 304 -12.26 -72.80 0.08
CA VAL A 304 -12.88 -73.89 0.83
C VAL A 304 -13.62 -73.23 1.98
N ALA A 305 -14.93 -73.46 2.04
CA ALA A 305 -15.78 -72.92 3.09
C ALA A 305 -15.27 -73.38 4.46
N GLU A 306 -15.24 -72.46 5.42
CA GLU A 306 -14.87 -72.75 6.80
C GLU A 306 -15.87 -73.77 7.40
N PRO A 307 -15.40 -74.89 7.96
CA PRO A 307 -16.29 -75.96 8.41
C PRO A 307 -17.16 -75.44 9.56
N LYS A 308 -18.48 -75.61 9.45
CA LYS A 308 -19.45 -75.11 10.44
C LYS A 308 -19.54 -76.02 11.68
N SER A 309 -18.78 -77.10 11.69
CA SER A 309 -18.81 -78.15 12.70
C SER A 309 -17.47 -78.88 12.76
N LEU A 310 -17.08 -79.31 13.96
CA LEU A 310 -15.90 -80.15 14.21
C LEU A 310 -15.95 -81.47 13.40
N LEU A 311 -17.14 -82.01 13.13
CA LEU A 311 -17.31 -83.23 12.34
C LEU A 311 -16.97 -82.98 10.86
N GLU A 312 -17.35 -81.81 10.33
CA GLU A 312 -17.08 -81.38 8.96
C GLU A 312 -15.57 -81.11 8.74
N ALA A 313 -14.89 -80.58 9.76
CA ALA A 313 -13.43 -80.39 9.73
C ALA A 313 -12.67 -81.73 9.62
N VAL A 314 -13.10 -82.76 10.36
CA VAL A 314 -12.48 -84.08 10.31
C VAL A 314 -12.72 -84.76 8.96
N GLN A 315 -13.91 -84.64 8.38
CA GLN A 315 -14.21 -85.18 7.05
C GLN A 315 -13.38 -84.52 5.95
N ASN A 316 -13.21 -83.19 5.99
CA ASN A 316 -12.36 -82.48 5.03
C ASN A 316 -10.88 -82.85 5.16
N ALA A 317 -10.40 -83.12 6.39
CA ALA A 317 -9.02 -83.56 6.62
C ALA A 317 -8.75 -84.98 6.08
N VAL A 318 -9.71 -85.91 6.25
CA VAL A 318 -9.58 -87.29 5.72
C VAL A 318 -9.64 -87.32 4.19
N ALA A 319 -10.47 -86.48 3.58
CA ALA A 319 -10.56 -86.34 2.13
C ALA A 319 -9.29 -85.72 1.52
N ALA A 320 -8.64 -84.79 2.23
CA ALA A 320 -7.37 -84.19 1.79
C ALA A 320 -6.15 -85.10 1.98
N GLY A 321 -6.20 -86.05 2.93
CA GLY A 321 -5.10 -86.97 3.23
C GLY A 321 -5.07 -88.27 2.42
N SER A 322 -5.92 -88.40 1.39
CA SER A 322 -6.03 -89.60 0.54
C SER A 322 -5.66 -89.36 -0.94
N SER A 323 -4.85 -88.33 -1.21
CA SER A 323 -4.12 -88.15 -2.49
C SER A 323 -2.62 -88.22 -2.28
#